data_AF-A0A126ZE72-F1
#
_entry.id   AF-A0A126ZE72-F1
#
_cell.length_a   1.000
_cell.length_b   1.000
_cell.length_c   1.000
_cell.angle_alpha   90.00
_cell.angle_beta   90.00
_cell.angle_gamma   90.00
#
_symmetry.space_group_name_H-M   'P 1'
#
loop_
_entity.id
_entity.type
_entity.pdbx_description
1 polymer ?
#
loop_
_entity_poly.entity_id
_entity_poly.type
_entity_poly.pdbx_seq_one_letter_code
_entity_poly.pdbx_strand_id
1 'polypeptide(L)'
;MKSWWRKTPTPEAAAAAPAAANDAAPAMGAERALRRLEWTVIRRLDGLLQGDYRTLMRGTGLDLADLREYQLHDDVRHIDWNVTARLQAPHVRVFTEDREMAAWFVLDLSRSVDFGSGLRAKREISAGFVGVLARLLTRHGNRVGALVYGNDLEAVIPPRSGRRHVLHLLHSMERRAEALPLQKGMTRLDELLKSAATLMPRRATVFVVSDFLSEPGWEKPLGQLAQRHEVIAVRLFDPLELELPDLGLVPLRDAETGEQLWVDTHDAGFRKRFARIAAERETTLRDALARAGVDALELSTDDDLVEAIVRFADLRKRKVRAGAGSIKAFA
;
A
#
# COMPACT_ATOMS: atom_id res chain seq x y z
N MET A 1 45.64 65.45 0.33
CA MET A 1 44.71 66.28 1.15
C MET A 1 43.38 65.56 1.23
N LYS A 2 43.03 65.09 2.44
CA LYS A 2 41.71 65.06 3.11
C LYS A 2 40.46 64.74 2.24
N SER A 3 39.93 63.52 2.33
CA SER A 3 38.69 63.12 3.05
C SER A 3 37.40 63.76 2.52
N TRP A 4 36.36 62.98 2.19
CA TRP A 4 35.16 62.82 3.03
C TRP A 4 34.32 61.60 2.63
N TRP A 5 33.63 61.06 3.61
CA TRP A 5 32.97 59.77 3.71
C TRP A 5 31.57 59.73 3.08
N ARG A 6 31.16 58.57 2.55
CA ARG A 6 29.75 58.11 2.65
C ARG A 6 29.72 56.68 3.20
N LYS A 7 29.05 56.56 4.33
CA LYS A 7 28.90 55.37 5.16
C LYS A 7 28.17 54.25 4.39
N THR A 8 28.72 53.05 4.48
CA THR A 8 28.03 51.78 4.26
C THR A 8 26.85 51.65 5.24
N PRO A 9 25.66 51.22 4.80
CA PRO A 9 24.64 50.78 5.73
C PRO A 9 25.00 49.40 6.26
N THR A 10 25.06 49.29 7.59
CA THR A 10 25.06 48.06 8.37
C THR A 10 23.83 47.21 7.99
N PRO A 11 23.93 45.88 7.82
CA PRO A 11 22.74 45.05 7.83
C PRO A 11 22.26 44.94 9.28
N GLU A 12 21.21 45.69 9.57
CA GLU A 12 20.44 45.61 10.80
C GLU A 12 19.75 44.25 10.88
N ALA A 13 19.94 43.57 12.01
CA ALA A 13 19.28 42.32 12.34
C ALA A 13 17.76 42.55 12.40
N ALA A 14 17.04 42.05 11.41
CA ALA A 14 15.59 42.03 11.37
C ALA A 14 15.06 40.60 11.24
N ALA A 15 14.66 40.06 12.39
CA ALA A 15 13.58 39.10 12.61
C ALA A 15 13.58 37.80 11.78
N ALA A 16 14.22 36.77 12.34
CA ALA A 16 13.80 35.40 12.12
C ALA A 16 12.37 35.19 12.66
N ALA A 17 11.40 35.13 11.75
CA ALA A 17 10.03 34.72 12.04
C ALA A 17 9.88 33.19 11.91
N PRO A 18 8.97 32.55 12.66
CA PRO A 18 9.09 31.16 13.07
C PRO A 18 8.59 30.18 12.00
N ALA A 19 9.50 29.38 11.44
CA ALA A 19 9.17 28.28 10.52
C ALA A 19 8.59 27.02 11.22
N ALA A 20 8.28 27.08 12.53
CA ALA A 20 7.92 25.90 13.32
C ALA A 20 6.41 25.71 13.59
N ALA A 21 5.55 26.64 13.16
CA ALA A 21 4.12 26.61 13.53
C ALA A 21 3.22 25.87 12.52
N ASN A 22 3.66 25.64 11.28
CA ASN A 22 2.79 25.08 10.22
C ASN A 22 2.83 23.54 10.09
N ASP A 23 3.80 22.87 10.71
CA ASP A 23 3.91 21.40 10.67
C ASP A 23 3.00 20.70 11.69
N ALA A 24 2.48 21.42 12.70
CA ALA A 24 1.70 20.83 13.79
C ALA A 24 0.25 20.50 13.41
N ALA A 25 -0.39 21.33 12.57
CA ALA A 25 -1.79 21.14 12.16
C ALA A 25 -2.05 19.85 11.36
N PRO A 26 -1.27 19.52 10.31
CA PRO A 26 -1.39 18.25 9.61
C PRO A 26 -0.90 17.06 10.45
N ALA A 27 0.13 17.22 11.30
CA ALA A 27 0.55 16.16 12.23
C ALA A 27 -0.56 15.77 13.23
N MET A 28 -1.36 16.74 13.68
CA MET A 28 -2.57 16.49 14.48
C MET A 28 -3.68 15.78 13.67
N GLY A 29 -3.75 16.00 12.36
CA GLY A 29 -4.64 15.28 11.43
C GLY A 29 -4.34 13.79 11.39
N ALA A 30 -3.12 13.43 11.00
CA ALA A 30 -2.65 12.05 10.94
C ALA A 30 -2.76 11.32 12.28
N GLU A 31 -2.49 12.00 13.41
CA GLU A 31 -2.64 11.38 14.73
C GLU A 31 -4.11 11.11 15.09
N ARG A 32 -5.02 12.05 14.81
CA ARG A 32 -6.47 11.83 15.01
C ARG A 32 -6.98 10.71 14.11
N ALA A 33 -6.55 10.68 12.85
CA ALA A 33 -6.89 9.62 11.91
C ALA A 33 -6.41 8.25 12.41
N LEU A 34 -5.14 8.12 12.81
CA LEU A 34 -4.61 6.87 13.35
C LEU A 34 -5.31 6.45 14.64
N ARG A 35 -5.59 7.38 15.55
CA ARG A 35 -6.37 7.07 16.78
C ARG A 35 -7.77 6.57 16.42
N ARG A 36 -8.47 7.23 15.49
CA ARG A 36 -9.79 6.79 15.02
C ARG A 36 -9.71 5.37 14.44
N LEU A 37 -8.74 5.09 13.59
CA LEU A 37 -8.52 3.75 13.02
C LEU A 37 -8.18 2.71 14.10
N GLU A 38 -7.39 3.08 15.11
CA GLU A 38 -7.08 2.20 16.25
C GLU A 38 -8.35 1.76 16.99
N TRP A 39 -9.26 2.69 17.25
CA TRP A 39 -10.51 2.42 17.95
C TRP A 39 -11.56 1.71 17.08
N THR A 40 -11.69 2.11 15.82
CA THR A 40 -12.79 1.66 14.95
C THR A 40 -12.47 0.41 14.13
N VAL A 41 -11.21 0.22 13.72
CA VAL A 41 -10.80 -0.82 12.77
C VAL A 41 -9.84 -1.81 13.43
N ILE A 42 -8.71 -1.33 13.93
CA ILE A 42 -7.59 -2.20 14.38
C ILE A 42 -8.00 -3.09 15.55
N ARG A 43 -8.69 -2.54 16.56
CA ARG A 43 -9.17 -3.35 17.70
C ARG A 43 -10.16 -4.44 17.30
N ARG A 44 -11.02 -4.18 16.29
CA ARG A 44 -11.93 -5.20 15.74
C ARG A 44 -11.13 -6.28 15.01
N LEU A 45 -10.15 -5.87 14.20
CA LEU A 45 -9.27 -6.78 13.48
C LEU A 45 -8.43 -7.65 14.42
N ASP A 46 -7.93 -7.13 15.55
CA ASP A 46 -7.18 -7.91 16.55
C ASP A 46 -7.96 -9.11 17.10
N GLY A 47 -9.28 -8.97 17.28
CA GLY A 47 -10.14 -10.07 17.69
C GLY A 47 -10.45 -11.05 16.55
N LEU A 48 -10.59 -10.56 15.33
CA LEU A 48 -10.98 -11.36 14.16
C LEU A 48 -9.81 -12.10 13.49
N LEU A 49 -8.59 -11.57 13.59
CA LEU A 49 -7.39 -12.07 12.92
C LEU A 49 -6.41 -12.75 13.89
N GLN A 50 -6.89 -13.30 15.01
CA GLN A 50 -6.08 -13.89 16.07
C GLN A 50 -5.12 -14.98 15.53
N GLY A 51 -3.87 -14.61 15.24
CA GLY A 51 -2.84 -15.47 14.63
C GLY A 51 -2.81 -15.52 13.09
N ASP A 52 -3.87 -15.03 12.43
CA ASP A 52 -4.08 -15.08 10.98
C ASP A 52 -3.45 -13.90 10.21
N TYR A 53 -2.80 -12.97 10.93
CA TYR A 53 -1.99 -11.91 10.31
C TYR A 53 -0.89 -12.43 9.40
N ARG A 54 -0.35 -13.62 9.72
CA ARG A 54 0.60 -14.35 8.89
C ARG A 54 -0.01 -14.88 7.60
N THR A 55 -1.32 -14.78 7.38
CA THR A 55 -1.95 -15.18 6.11
C THR A 55 -2.25 -14.00 5.19
N LEU A 56 -2.20 -12.77 5.72
CA LEU A 56 -2.18 -11.55 4.90
C LEU A 56 -0.88 -11.42 4.11
N MET A 57 0.21 -12.07 4.56
CA MET A 57 1.50 -12.19 3.88
C MET A 57 1.77 -13.68 3.65
N ARG A 58 1.91 -14.18 2.42
CA ARG A 58 2.35 -15.56 2.18
C ARG A 58 3.77 -15.70 2.71
N GLY A 59 3.98 -16.56 3.72
CA GLY A 59 5.25 -17.13 4.18
C GLY A 59 6.48 -16.22 4.03
N THR A 60 7.02 -15.66 5.11
CA THR A 60 7.93 -16.41 5.99
C THR A 60 7.82 -15.89 7.41
N GLY A 61 7.35 -16.73 8.33
CA GLY A 61 7.84 -16.69 9.71
C GLY A 61 8.86 -17.81 9.87
N LEU A 62 9.71 -17.75 10.89
CA LEU A 62 10.55 -18.88 11.34
C LEU A 62 9.76 -20.18 11.26
N ASP A 63 10.00 -20.96 10.21
CA ASP A 63 9.65 -22.37 10.19
C ASP A 63 10.85 -23.10 10.81
N LEU A 64 10.55 -24.01 11.73
CA LEU A 64 11.42 -25.15 11.98
C LEU A 64 11.47 -25.89 10.64
N ALA A 65 12.48 -25.57 9.84
CA ALA A 65 12.53 -26.02 8.46
C ALA A 65 12.77 -27.52 8.41
N ASP A 66 13.58 -28.01 9.34
CA ASP A 66 13.90 -29.41 9.50
C ASP A 66 14.55 -29.68 10.86
N LEU A 67 14.53 -30.94 11.28
CA LEU A 67 15.38 -31.49 12.33
C LEU A 67 16.44 -32.34 11.63
N ARG A 68 17.70 -31.91 11.68
CA ARG A 68 18.80 -32.72 11.14
C ARG A 68 19.73 -33.19 12.24
N GLU A 69 20.40 -34.30 12.00
CA GLU A 69 21.48 -34.77 12.87
C GLU A 69 22.60 -33.70 12.94
N TYR A 70 23.13 -33.53 14.14
CA TYR A 70 24.22 -32.62 14.44
C TYR A 70 25.45 -32.97 13.59
N GLN A 71 26.05 -31.95 12.98
CA GLN A 71 27.36 -32.06 12.38
C GLN A 71 28.36 -31.23 13.18
N LEU A 72 29.61 -31.68 13.13
CA LEU A 72 30.72 -30.90 13.67
C LEU A 72 30.66 -29.50 13.02
N HIS A 73 30.77 -28.45 13.85
CA HIS A 73 30.58 -27.03 13.52
C HIS A 73 29.16 -26.46 13.67
N ASP A 74 28.17 -27.27 14.06
CA ASP A 74 26.86 -26.74 14.44
C ASP A 74 26.86 -26.09 15.82
N ASP A 75 26.07 -25.03 15.98
CA ASP A 75 25.88 -24.34 17.26
C ASP A 75 25.08 -25.22 18.22
N VAL A 76 25.75 -25.67 19.28
CA VAL A 76 25.22 -26.51 20.37
C VAL A 76 23.98 -25.93 21.04
N ARG A 77 23.77 -24.60 20.99
CA ARG A 77 22.58 -23.93 21.55
C ARG A 77 21.29 -24.27 20.81
N HIS A 78 21.39 -24.73 19.56
CA HIS A 78 20.25 -25.09 18.73
C HIS A 78 19.89 -26.58 18.80
N ILE A 79 20.55 -27.36 19.68
CA ILE A 79 20.21 -28.77 19.88
C ILE A 79 18.82 -28.89 20.51
N ASP A 80 17.98 -29.72 19.90
CA ASP A 80 16.71 -30.13 20.49
C ASP A 80 16.95 -31.32 21.42
N TRP A 81 17.02 -31.05 22.72
CA TRP A 81 17.24 -32.10 23.73
C TRP A 81 16.09 -33.10 23.83
N ASN A 82 14.85 -32.72 23.48
CA ASN A 82 13.71 -33.65 23.53
C ASN A 82 13.75 -34.66 22.38
N VAL A 83 14.07 -34.20 21.16
CA VAL A 83 14.24 -35.09 20.00
C VAL A 83 15.49 -35.94 20.16
N THR A 84 16.58 -35.34 20.64
CA THR A 84 17.84 -36.05 20.94
C THR A 84 17.62 -37.17 21.95
N ALA A 85 16.83 -36.94 23.01
CA ALA A 85 16.49 -37.96 23.99
C ALA A 85 15.68 -39.13 23.40
N ARG A 86 14.82 -38.86 22.39
CA ARG A 86 14.01 -39.89 21.74
C ARG A 86 14.77 -40.69 20.69
N LEU A 87 15.61 -40.04 19.90
CA LEU A 87 16.34 -40.64 18.78
C LEU A 87 17.75 -41.12 19.17
N GLN A 88 18.21 -40.82 20.39
CA GLN A 88 19.53 -41.17 20.93
C GLN A 88 20.72 -40.65 20.08
N ALA A 89 20.47 -39.69 19.20
CA ALA A 89 21.45 -38.98 18.38
C ALA A 89 21.20 -37.47 18.47
N PRO A 90 22.23 -36.60 18.58
CA PRO A 90 22.03 -35.17 18.71
C PRO A 90 21.38 -34.59 17.45
N HIS A 91 20.22 -33.93 17.60
CA HIS A 91 19.52 -33.26 16.51
C HIS A 91 19.52 -31.75 16.73
N VAL A 92 19.82 -31.00 15.67
CA VAL A 92 19.85 -29.54 15.67
C VAL A 92 18.59 -29.03 14.98
N ARG A 93 17.94 -28.05 15.60
CA ARG A 93 16.84 -27.30 14.99
C ARG A 93 17.41 -26.45 13.86
N VAL A 94 17.05 -26.77 12.61
CA VAL A 94 17.39 -25.90 11.48
C VAL A 94 16.32 -24.82 11.40
N PHE A 95 16.70 -23.61 11.79
CA PHE A 95 15.88 -22.43 11.57
C PHE A 95 16.13 -21.94 10.14
N THR A 96 15.09 -21.81 9.33
CA THR A 96 15.21 -20.92 8.15
C THR A 96 15.27 -19.50 8.71
N GLU A 97 16.34 -18.78 8.40
CA GLU A 97 16.53 -17.38 8.81
C GLU A 97 15.27 -16.57 8.48
N ASP A 98 14.59 -16.06 9.51
CA ASP A 98 13.55 -15.03 9.38
C ASP A 98 14.24 -13.78 8.84
N ARG A 99 14.40 -13.72 7.52
CA ARG A 99 14.70 -12.45 6.89
C ARG A 99 13.50 -11.59 7.17
N GLU A 100 13.67 -10.58 8.03
CA GLU A 100 12.70 -9.51 8.29
C GLU A 100 12.16 -8.97 6.95
N MET A 101 11.11 -9.59 6.42
CA MET A 101 10.50 -9.20 5.16
C MET A 101 9.78 -7.88 5.44
N ALA A 102 10.41 -6.79 5.02
CA ALA A 102 9.77 -5.49 5.05
C ALA A 102 8.51 -5.54 4.18
N ALA A 103 7.43 -4.97 4.68
CA ALA A 103 6.30 -4.63 3.83
C ALA A 103 6.57 -3.27 3.17
N TRP A 104 6.24 -3.15 1.90
CA TRP A 104 6.33 -1.90 1.18
C TRP A 104 4.96 -1.51 0.64
N PHE A 105 4.61 -0.25 0.81
CA PHE A 105 3.46 0.35 0.17
C PHE A 105 3.92 1.12 -1.06
N VAL A 106 3.54 0.67 -2.25
CA VAL A 106 3.73 1.40 -3.50
C VAL A 106 2.43 2.17 -3.73
N LEU A 107 2.45 3.46 -3.40
CA LEU A 107 1.28 4.30 -3.29
C LEU A 107 1.16 5.19 -4.52
N ASP A 108 0.10 4.96 -5.27
CA ASP A 108 -0.38 5.87 -6.29
C ASP A 108 -1.29 6.90 -5.62
N LEU A 109 -0.83 8.15 -5.60
CA LEU A 109 -1.56 9.33 -5.15
C LEU A 109 -1.68 10.33 -6.31
N SER A 110 -1.96 9.81 -7.51
CA SER A 110 -2.44 10.58 -8.66
C SER A 110 -3.81 11.23 -8.38
N ARG A 111 -4.24 12.14 -9.25
CA ARG A 111 -5.45 12.94 -9.02
C ARG A 111 -6.72 12.14 -9.15
N SER A 112 -6.71 11.07 -9.96
CA SER A 112 -7.81 10.11 -10.01
C SER A 112 -8.17 9.56 -8.62
N VAL A 113 -7.20 9.43 -7.71
CA VAL A 113 -7.40 8.94 -6.34
C VAL A 113 -8.07 9.97 -5.42
N ASP A 114 -8.13 11.25 -5.81
CA ASP A 114 -8.89 12.28 -5.07
C ASP A 114 -10.41 12.21 -5.35
N PHE A 115 -10.85 11.38 -6.30
CA PHE A 115 -12.27 11.17 -6.59
C PHE A 115 -13.00 10.40 -5.48
N GLY A 116 -14.26 10.76 -5.25
CA GLY A 116 -15.23 10.02 -4.44
C GLY A 116 -16.64 10.58 -4.65
N SER A 117 -17.61 9.69 -4.87
CA SER A 117 -19.01 10.08 -5.05
C SER A 117 -19.78 10.22 -3.73
N GLY A 118 -19.29 9.54 -2.68
CA GLY A 118 -19.91 9.51 -1.36
C GLY A 118 -19.27 10.46 -0.35
N LEU A 119 -19.25 10.01 0.92
CA LEU A 119 -18.71 10.79 2.04
C LEU A 119 -17.17 10.81 2.10
N ARG A 120 -16.50 9.97 1.31
CA ARG A 120 -15.07 9.70 1.39
C ARG A 120 -14.50 9.59 -0.01
N ALA A 121 -13.32 10.17 -0.22
CA ALA A 121 -12.55 9.97 -1.45
C ALA A 121 -11.75 8.65 -1.41
N LYS A 122 -11.35 8.12 -2.59
CA LYS A 122 -10.46 6.95 -2.70
C LYS A 122 -9.16 7.15 -1.91
N ARG A 123 -8.64 8.37 -1.84
CA ARG A 123 -7.47 8.74 -1.04
C ARG A 123 -7.65 8.49 0.46
N GLU A 124 -8.83 8.77 1.01
CA GLU A 124 -9.11 8.49 2.41
C GLU A 124 -9.19 6.99 2.70
N ILE A 125 -9.69 6.21 1.74
CA ILE A 125 -9.65 4.74 1.81
C ILE A 125 -8.20 4.26 1.79
N SER A 126 -7.37 4.77 0.87
CA SER A 126 -5.94 4.48 0.76
C SER A 126 -5.20 4.78 2.06
N ALA A 127 -5.34 5.99 2.61
CA ALA A 127 -4.73 6.38 3.88
C ALA A 127 -5.23 5.52 5.05
N GLY A 128 -6.53 5.21 5.08
CA GLY A 128 -7.11 4.30 6.07
C GLY A 128 -6.49 2.89 6.01
N PHE A 129 -6.42 2.32 4.81
CA PHE A 129 -5.84 1.00 4.55
C PHE A 129 -4.36 0.95 4.95
N VAL A 130 -3.56 1.91 4.49
CA VAL A 130 -2.13 2.01 4.81
C VAL A 130 -1.95 2.18 6.32
N GLY A 131 -2.70 3.08 6.95
CA GLY A 131 -2.62 3.31 8.39
C GLY A 131 -2.93 2.06 9.22
N VAL A 132 -3.98 1.32 8.84
CA VAL A 132 -4.38 0.08 9.50
C VAL A 132 -3.32 -1.00 9.32
N LEU A 133 -2.95 -1.33 8.08
CA LEU A 133 -1.97 -2.39 7.82
C LEU A 133 -0.59 -2.04 8.36
N ALA A 134 -0.11 -0.81 8.16
CA ALA A 134 1.18 -0.40 8.69
C ALA A 134 1.20 -0.49 10.21
N ARG A 135 0.11 -0.11 10.89
CA ARG A 135 0.02 -0.23 12.35
C ARG A 135 -0.03 -1.69 12.80
N LEU A 136 -0.81 -2.54 12.14
CA LEU A 136 -0.88 -3.97 12.42
C LEU A 136 0.50 -4.63 12.25
N LEU A 137 1.13 -4.44 11.10
CA LEU A 137 2.44 -5.01 10.79
C LEU A 137 3.52 -4.55 11.78
N THR A 138 3.56 -3.24 12.09
CA THR A 138 4.56 -2.69 13.01
C THR A 138 4.33 -3.10 14.47
N ARG A 139 3.09 -3.36 14.91
CA ARG A 139 2.81 -3.94 16.25
C ARG A 139 3.42 -5.32 16.42
N HIS A 140 3.54 -6.08 15.33
CA HIS A 140 4.09 -7.43 15.33
C HIS A 140 5.59 -7.48 14.99
N GLY A 141 6.30 -6.34 15.04
CA GLY A 141 7.74 -6.28 14.83
C GLY A 141 8.19 -6.15 13.37
N ASN A 142 7.26 -6.12 12.41
CA ASN A 142 7.62 -5.91 11.00
C ASN A 142 8.03 -4.46 10.73
N ARG A 143 8.85 -4.27 9.69
CA ARG A 143 9.17 -2.96 9.13
C ARG A 143 8.30 -2.66 7.94
N VAL A 144 7.91 -1.39 7.80
CA VAL A 144 7.05 -0.92 6.71
C VAL A 144 7.73 0.25 6.02
N GLY A 145 7.86 0.19 4.70
CA GLY A 145 8.35 1.29 3.86
C GLY A 145 7.26 1.77 2.89
N ALA A 146 7.49 2.88 2.22
CA ALA A 146 6.59 3.32 1.16
C ALA A 146 7.33 4.02 0.01
N LEU A 147 6.81 3.86 -1.21
CA LEU A 147 7.09 4.70 -2.36
C LEU A 147 5.84 5.51 -2.62
N VAL A 148 5.96 6.83 -2.66
CA VAL A 148 4.84 7.74 -2.93
C VAL A 148 5.00 8.31 -4.31
N TYR A 149 3.98 8.11 -5.13
CA TYR A 149 3.89 8.59 -6.50
C TYR A 149 2.71 9.55 -6.63
N GLY A 150 2.83 10.55 -7.49
CA GLY A 150 1.63 11.21 -8.04
C GLY A 150 1.82 11.54 -9.50
N ASN A 151 2.63 12.54 -9.82
CA ASN A 151 3.03 12.85 -11.20
C ASN A 151 4.33 12.11 -11.58
N ASP A 152 5.19 11.94 -10.59
CA ASP A 152 6.48 11.29 -10.60
C ASP A 152 6.75 10.69 -9.21
N LEU A 153 7.91 10.04 -9.03
CA LEU A 153 8.32 9.50 -7.74
C LEU A 153 8.72 10.62 -6.79
N GLU A 154 7.85 10.97 -5.86
CA GLU A 154 8.06 12.13 -4.97
C GLU A 154 8.79 11.80 -3.68
N ALA A 155 8.51 10.62 -3.11
CA ALA A 155 9.10 10.23 -1.84
C ALA A 155 9.37 8.74 -1.76
N VAL A 156 10.54 8.41 -1.20
CA VAL A 156 10.92 7.06 -0.81
C VAL A 156 11.12 7.06 0.69
N ILE A 157 10.22 6.37 1.40
CA ILE A 157 10.23 6.25 2.85
C ILE A 157 10.80 4.86 3.19
N PRO A 158 12.03 4.79 3.72
CA PRO A 158 12.69 3.51 3.97
C PRO A 158 11.96 2.70 5.05
N PRO A 159 12.04 1.35 5.02
CA PRO A 159 11.34 0.50 5.97
C PRO A 159 11.83 0.71 7.40
N ARG A 160 10.92 1.14 8.27
CA ARG A 160 11.15 1.24 9.71
C ARG A 160 9.95 0.69 10.47
N SER A 161 10.08 0.56 11.78
CA SER A 161 9.00 0.11 12.65
C SER A 161 8.55 1.21 13.61
N GLY A 162 7.47 0.94 14.35
CA GLY A 162 6.96 1.78 15.42
C GLY A 162 5.90 2.80 14.99
N ARG A 163 5.14 3.28 15.98
CA ARG A 163 4.00 4.20 15.79
C ARG A 163 4.38 5.51 15.11
N ARG A 164 5.51 6.12 15.49
CA ARG A 164 5.97 7.39 14.91
C ARG A 164 6.23 7.27 13.40
N HIS A 165 6.70 6.11 12.96
CA HIS A 165 6.92 5.83 11.54
C HIS A 165 5.59 5.72 10.78
N VAL A 166 4.59 5.06 11.36
CA VAL A 166 3.23 5.02 10.77
C VAL A 166 2.64 6.43 10.63
N LEU A 167 2.80 7.28 11.64
CA LEU A 167 2.36 8.69 11.55
C LEU A 167 3.11 9.44 10.45
N HIS A 168 4.41 9.20 10.28
CA HIS A 168 5.21 9.81 9.21
C HIS A 168 4.74 9.36 7.81
N LEU A 169 4.34 8.10 7.65
CA LEU A 169 3.74 7.60 6.41
C LEU A 169 2.42 8.33 6.09
N LEU A 170 1.49 8.36 7.04
CA LEU A 170 0.19 9.02 6.88
C LEU A 170 0.36 10.52 6.58
N HIS A 171 1.26 11.19 7.30
CA HIS A 171 1.54 12.60 7.06
C HIS A 171 2.14 12.85 5.67
N SER A 172 3.03 11.98 5.20
CA SER A 172 3.58 12.08 3.84
C SER A 172 2.50 11.92 2.77
N MET A 173 1.53 11.03 2.99
CA MET A 173 0.36 10.89 2.12
C MET A 173 -0.54 12.13 2.17
N GLU A 174 -0.75 12.74 3.34
CA GLU A 174 -1.57 13.94 3.55
C GLU A 174 -1.00 15.19 2.86
N ARG A 175 0.31 15.45 3.00
CA ARG A 175 0.93 16.62 2.36
C ARG A 175 0.88 16.57 0.83
N ARG A 176 0.94 15.37 0.25
CA ARG A 176 0.98 15.19 -1.21
C ARG A 176 -0.15 15.89 -1.95
N ALA A 177 -1.39 15.70 -1.51
CA ALA A 177 -2.53 16.20 -2.30
C ALA A 177 -2.71 17.70 -2.25
N GLU A 178 -2.07 18.40 -1.30
CA GLU A 178 -2.13 19.85 -1.27
C GLU A 178 -1.27 20.49 -2.38
N ALA A 179 -0.34 19.73 -2.98
CA ALA A 179 0.75 20.27 -3.80
C ALA A 179 0.72 19.88 -5.29
N LEU A 180 -0.32 19.20 -5.79
CA LEU A 180 -0.36 18.65 -7.16
C LEU A 180 -0.69 19.71 -8.23
N PRO A 181 0.24 20.11 -9.13
CA PRO A 181 -0.10 20.93 -10.30
C PRO A 181 -0.91 20.12 -11.34
N LEU A 182 -1.66 20.82 -12.20
CA LEU A 182 -2.35 20.20 -13.35
C LEU A 182 -1.31 19.57 -14.28
N GLN A 183 -1.45 18.28 -14.57
CA GLN A 183 -0.58 17.56 -15.48
C GLN A 183 -1.28 17.40 -16.83
N LYS A 184 -0.49 17.40 -17.91
CA LYS A 184 -0.96 16.98 -19.23
C LYS A 184 -0.63 15.50 -19.39
N GLY A 185 -1.63 14.64 -19.41
CA GLY A 185 -1.48 13.20 -19.63
C GLY A 185 -2.08 12.36 -18.50
N MET A 186 -2.09 11.04 -18.69
CA MET A 186 -2.53 10.08 -17.68
C MET A 186 -1.37 9.68 -16.76
N THR A 187 -1.70 9.15 -15.59
CA THR A 187 -0.74 8.56 -14.65
C THR A 187 0.09 7.47 -15.32
N ARG A 188 1.37 7.37 -14.95
CA ARG A 188 2.33 6.40 -15.50
C ARG A 188 2.76 5.39 -14.44
N LEU A 189 1.87 4.44 -14.14
CA LEU A 189 2.10 3.39 -13.15
C LEU A 189 3.31 2.50 -13.49
N ASP A 190 3.67 2.40 -14.77
CA ASP A 190 4.83 1.65 -15.22
C ASP A 190 6.15 2.16 -14.61
N GLU A 191 6.32 3.48 -14.48
CA GLU A 191 7.50 4.11 -13.87
C GLU A 191 7.59 3.82 -12.38
N LEU A 192 6.46 3.90 -11.69
CA LEU A 192 6.37 3.61 -10.26
C LEU A 192 6.79 2.15 -9.99
N LEU A 193 6.28 1.20 -10.77
CA LEU A 193 6.60 -0.21 -10.60
C LEU A 193 8.07 -0.52 -10.93
N LYS A 194 8.63 0.11 -11.97
CA LYS A 194 10.08 0.00 -12.30
C LYS A 194 10.94 0.58 -11.17
N SER A 195 10.52 1.71 -10.60
CA SER A 195 11.21 2.35 -9.48
C SER A 195 11.17 1.46 -8.24
N ALA A 196 10.01 0.87 -7.93
CA ALA A 196 9.86 -0.09 -6.84
C ALA A 196 10.80 -1.30 -7.02
N ALA A 197 10.87 -1.88 -8.22
CA ALA A 197 11.75 -3.01 -8.50
C ALA A 197 13.24 -2.70 -8.31
N THR A 198 13.63 -1.44 -8.49
CA THR A 198 15.02 -0.97 -8.34
C THR A 198 15.35 -0.64 -6.88
N LEU A 199 14.43 0.04 -6.19
CA LEU A 199 14.61 0.51 -4.81
C LEU A 199 14.43 -0.58 -3.76
N MET A 200 13.89 -1.74 -4.16
CA MET A 200 13.64 -2.89 -3.30
C MET A 200 14.57 -4.07 -3.63
N PRO A 201 15.83 -4.07 -3.16
CA PRO A 201 16.79 -5.11 -3.54
C PRO A 201 16.50 -6.48 -2.91
N ARG A 202 15.81 -6.51 -1.76
CA ARG A 202 15.47 -7.74 -1.01
C ARG A 202 14.01 -8.13 -1.22
N ARG A 203 13.73 -9.43 -1.15
CA ARG A 203 12.37 -9.98 -1.14
C ARG A 203 11.56 -9.34 -0.01
N ALA A 204 10.34 -8.94 -0.35
CA ALA A 204 9.46 -8.13 0.48
C ALA A 204 8.01 -8.42 0.08
N THR A 205 7.06 -8.10 0.96
CA THR A 205 5.64 -8.03 0.58
C THR A 205 5.35 -6.62 0.10
N VAL A 206 4.74 -6.49 -1.07
CA VAL A 206 4.46 -5.20 -1.72
C VAL A 206 2.97 -5.03 -1.88
N PHE A 207 2.43 -3.99 -1.28
CA PHE A 207 1.06 -3.53 -1.50
C PHE A 207 1.09 -2.41 -2.54
N VAL A 208 0.63 -2.69 -3.76
CA VAL A 208 0.48 -1.67 -4.81
C VAL A 208 -0.92 -1.08 -4.66
N VAL A 209 -1.03 0.13 -4.11
CA VAL A 209 -2.30 0.80 -3.83
C VAL A 209 -2.55 1.83 -4.92
N SER A 210 -3.52 1.58 -5.79
CA SER A 210 -3.85 2.41 -6.96
C SER A 210 -5.28 2.10 -7.42
N ASP A 211 -5.91 3.00 -8.16
CA ASP A 211 -7.14 2.69 -8.90
C ASP A 211 -6.86 2.05 -10.28
N PHE A 212 -5.58 1.89 -10.64
CA PHE A 212 -5.09 1.33 -11.89
C PHE A 212 -5.57 2.08 -13.16
N LEU A 213 -5.97 3.35 -12.99
CA LEU A 213 -6.31 4.24 -14.10
C LEU A 213 -5.03 4.92 -14.63
N SER A 214 -4.26 4.16 -15.42
CA SER A 214 -2.95 4.58 -15.94
C SER A 214 -2.84 4.35 -17.44
N GLU A 215 -1.83 4.96 -18.07
CA GLU A 215 -1.40 4.55 -19.42
C GLU A 215 -1.08 3.03 -19.45
N PRO A 216 -1.37 2.34 -20.57
CA PRO A 216 -1.06 0.92 -20.73
C PRO A 216 0.44 0.62 -20.58
N GLY A 217 0.79 -0.59 -20.15
CA GLY A 217 2.18 -1.06 -20.07
C GLY A 217 2.71 -1.30 -18.66
N TRP A 218 1.90 -1.06 -17.63
CA TRP A 218 2.21 -1.37 -16.23
C TRP A 218 2.16 -2.89 -15.92
N GLU A 219 1.50 -3.69 -16.77
CA GLU A 219 1.27 -5.12 -16.55
C GLU A 219 2.59 -5.92 -16.49
N LYS A 220 3.52 -5.62 -17.40
CA LYS A 220 4.82 -6.29 -17.47
C LYS A 220 5.70 -5.94 -16.26
N PRO A 221 5.92 -4.66 -15.90
CA PRO A 221 6.59 -4.29 -14.65
C PRO A 221 5.95 -4.92 -13.41
N LEU A 222 4.61 -5.00 -13.34
CA LEU A 222 3.92 -5.63 -12.23
C LEU A 222 4.26 -7.13 -12.12
N GLY A 223 4.21 -7.85 -13.24
CA GLY A 223 4.63 -9.26 -13.29
C GLY A 223 6.10 -9.47 -12.91
N GLN A 224 7.00 -8.58 -13.36
CA GLN A 224 8.41 -8.61 -12.96
C GLN A 224 8.59 -8.39 -11.46
N LEU A 225 7.82 -7.48 -10.87
CA LEU A 225 7.82 -7.25 -9.43
C LEU A 225 7.31 -8.49 -8.68
N ALA A 226 6.24 -9.13 -9.18
CA ALA A 226 5.65 -10.34 -8.61
C ALA A 226 6.57 -11.58 -8.67
N GLN A 227 7.51 -11.63 -9.61
CA GLN A 227 8.53 -12.69 -9.67
C GLN A 227 9.52 -12.62 -8.50
N ARG A 228 9.80 -11.43 -7.98
CA ARG A 228 10.80 -11.20 -6.92
C ARG A 228 10.20 -10.94 -5.55
N HIS A 229 9.01 -10.36 -5.51
CA HIS A 229 8.32 -9.92 -4.30
C HIS A 229 6.96 -10.59 -4.20
N GLU A 230 6.43 -10.65 -2.99
CA GLU A 230 5.04 -11.02 -2.80
C GLU A 230 4.17 -9.78 -3.05
N VAL A 231 3.60 -9.67 -4.25
CA VAL A 231 2.82 -8.49 -4.65
C VAL A 231 1.33 -8.72 -4.42
N ILE A 232 0.69 -7.72 -3.82
CA ILE A 232 -0.76 -7.61 -3.64
C ILE A 232 -1.20 -6.29 -4.30
N ALA A 233 -2.07 -6.39 -5.30
CA ALA A 233 -2.72 -5.24 -5.89
C ALA A 233 -3.88 -4.83 -5.00
N VAL A 234 -3.88 -3.59 -4.51
CA VAL A 234 -4.95 -3.01 -3.71
C VAL A 234 -5.63 -1.97 -4.58
N ARG A 235 -6.72 -2.40 -5.20
CA ARG A 235 -7.48 -1.57 -6.12
C ARG A 235 -8.44 -0.67 -5.36
N LEU A 236 -8.32 0.62 -5.58
CA LEU A 236 -9.29 1.61 -5.13
C LEU A 236 -10.30 1.86 -6.24
N PHE A 237 -11.58 1.91 -5.92
CA PHE A 237 -12.61 2.29 -6.88
C PHE A 237 -13.78 2.97 -6.18
N ASP A 238 -14.62 3.62 -6.95
CA ASP A 238 -15.87 4.20 -6.47
C ASP A 238 -17.04 3.59 -7.27
N PRO A 239 -18.21 3.30 -6.66
CA PRO A 239 -19.34 2.71 -7.37
C PRO A 239 -19.80 3.53 -8.59
N LEU A 240 -19.65 4.85 -8.54
CA LEU A 240 -20.02 5.76 -9.63
C LEU A 240 -19.13 5.60 -10.88
N GLU A 241 -17.93 5.01 -10.73
CA GLU A 241 -17.05 4.67 -11.85
C GLU A 241 -17.53 3.42 -12.61
N LEU A 242 -18.39 2.61 -12.00
CA LEU A 242 -18.95 1.39 -12.58
C LEU A 242 -20.32 1.65 -13.20
N GLU A 243 -21.18 2.37 -12.49
CA GLU A 243 -22.55 2.66 -12.92
C GLU A 243 -22.94 4.10 -12.55
N LEU A 244 -23.43 4.85 -13.54
CA LEU A 244 -23.97 6.19 -13.31
C LEU A 244 -25.45 6.08 -12.91
N PRO A 245 -25.90 6.68 -11.79
CA PRO A 245 -27.31 6.82 -11.47
C PRO A 245 -27.95 7.91 -12.34
N ASP A 246 -29.28 7.93 -12.36
CA ASP A 246 -30.06 8.98 -13.02
C ASP A 246 -30.07 10.25 -12.16
N LEU A 247 -29.19 11.19 -12.48
CA LEU A 247 -29.02 12.49 -11.80
C LEU A 247 -29.47 13.67 -12.69
N GLY A 248 -30.00 13.40 -13.88
CA GLY A 248 -30.23 14.41 -14.90
C GLY A 248 -28.94 14.94 -15.53
N LEU A 249 -28.95 16.22 -15.93
CA LEU A 249 -27.81 16.87 -16.56
C LEU A 249 -26.81 17.35 -15.50
N VAL A 250 -25.64 16.70 -15.45
CA VAL A 250 -24.59 16.99 -14.46
C VAL A 250 -23.28 17.35 -15.15
N PRO A 251 -22.49 18.29 -14.59
CA PRO A 251 -21.14 18.54 -15.07
C PRO A 251 -20.19 17.46 -14.52
N LEU A 252 -19.57 16.69 -15.39
CA LEU A 252 -18.46 15.82 -15.04
C LEU A 252 -17.15 16.55 -15.31
N ARG A 253 -16.19 16.37 -14.40
CA ARG A 253 -14.84 16.93 -14.53
C ARG A 253 -13.83 15.80 -14.56
N ASP A 254 -12.97 15.81 -15.56
CA ASP A 254 -11.80 14.93 -15.59
C ASP A 254 -10.82 15.32 -14.47
N ALA A 255 -10.45 14.36 -13.64
CA ALA A 255 -9.55 14.56 -12.51
C ALA A 255 -8.12 14.95 -12.94
N GLU A 256 -7.67 14.45 -14.09
CA GLU A 256 -6.29 14.67 -14.57
C GLU A 256 -6.18 16.00 -15.31
N THR A 257 -7.02 16.19 -16.34
CA THR A 257 -6.96 17.38 -17.21
C THR A 257 -7.72 18.58 -16.67
N GLY A 258 -8.72 18.36 -15.82
CA GLY A 258 -9.62 19.39 -15.34
C GLY A 258 -10.70 19.80 -16.34
N GLU A 259 -10.77 19.17 -17.52
CA GLU A 259 -11.81 19.41 -18.52
C GLU A 259 -13.20 19.11 -17.94
N GLN A 260 -14.19 19.94 -18.29
CA GLN A 260 -15.56 19.79 -17.83
C GLN A 260 -16.48 19.46 -19.01
N LEU A 261 -17.28 18.41 -18.87
CA LEU A 261 -18.27 17.98 -19.84
C LEU A 261 -19.65 17.92 -19.17
N TRP A 262 -20.66 18.49 -19.83
CA TRP A 262 -22.04 18.29 -19.43
C TRP A 262 -22.52 16.93 -19.92
N VAL A 263 -22.93 16.08 -18.98
CA VAL A 263 -23.41 14.72 -19.25
C VAL A 263 -24.85 14.60 -18.81
N ASP A 264 -25.72 14.26 -19.76
CA ASP A 264 -27.09 13.90 -19.46
C ASP A 264 -27.14 12.44 -18.97
N THR A 265 -27.17 12.27 -17.65
CA THR A 265 -27.30 10.96 -17.03
C THR A 265 -28.72 10.42 -17.09
N HIS A 266 -29.73 11.19 -17.55
CA HIS A 266 -31.09 10.71 -17.76
C HIS A 266 -31.22 9.80 -18.99
N ASP A 267 -30.32 9.96 -19.98
CA ASP A 267 -30.25 9.08 -21.14
C ASP A 267 -29.84 7.65 -20.72
N ALA A 268 -30.81 6.74 -20.70
CA ALA A 268 -30.59 5.33 -20.41
C ALA A 268 -29.64 4.65 -21.43
N GLY A 269 -29.58 5.14 -22.67
CA GLY A 269 -28.65 4.68 -23.69
C GLY A 269 -27.20 5.05 -23.34
N PHE A 270 -26.98 6.27 -22.86
CA PHE A 270 -25.68 6.71 -22.34
C PHE A 270 -25.26 5.88 -21.12
N ARG A 271 -26.13 5.72 -20.11
CA ARG A 271 -25.83 4.91 -18.92
C ARG A 271 -25.44 3.47 -19.27
N LYS A 272 -26.15 2.83 -20.21
CA LYS A 272 -25.82 1.49 -20.70
C LYS A 272 -24.46 1.42 -21.41
N ARG A 273 -24.12 2.42 -22.24
CA ARG A 273 -22.81 2.48 -22.91
C ARG A 273 -21.69 2.67 -21.89
N PHE A 274 -21.89 3.54 -20.89
CA PHE A 274 -20.94 3.77 -19.80
C PHE A 274 -20.68 2.49 -19.01
N ALA A 275 -21.74 1.82 -18.52
CA ALA A 275 -21.62 0.58 -17.76
C ALA A 275 -20.93 -0.54 -18.56
N ARG A 276 -21.19 -0.63 -19.88
CA ARG A 276 -20.49 -1.57 -20.75
C ARG A 276 -18.99 -1.30 -20.83
N ILE A 277 -18.58 -0.04 -21.04
CA ILE A 277 -17.16 0.34 -21.09
C ILE A 277 -16.50 0.08 -19.74
N ALA A 278 -17.18 0.38 -18.63
CA ALA A 278 -16.70 0.09 -17.28
C ALA A 278 -16.48 -1.42 -17.08
N ALA A 279 -17.43 -2.26 -17.50
CA ALA A 279 -17.32 -3.72 -17.41
C ALA A 279 -16.18 -4.30 -18.30
N GLU A 280 -15.95 -3.73 -19.48
CA GLU A 280 -14.83 -4.11 -20.35
C GLU A 280 -13.47 -3.76 -19.69
N ARG A 281 -13.36 -2.57 -19.09
CA ARG A 281 -12.17 -2.16 -18.33
C ARG A 281 -11.95 -3.07 -17.12
N GLU A 282 -13.01 -3.38 -16.39
CA GLU A 282 -13.01 -4.27 -15.24
C GLU A 282 -12.47 -5.66 -15.58
N THR A 283 -12.95 -6.23 -16.69
CA THR A 283 -12.51 -7.53 -17.19
C THR A 283 -11.04 -7.47 -17.60
N THR A 284 -10.65 -6.42 -18.34
CA THR A 284 -9.27 -6.23 -18.80
C THR A 284 -8.29 -6.11 -17.62
N LEU A 285 -8.65 -5.36 -16.58
CA LEU A 285 -7.83 -5.20 -15.39
C LEU A 285 -7.71 -6.52 -14.61
N ARG A 286 -8.83 -7.23 -14.40
CA ARG A 286 -8.80 -8.55 -13.74
C ARG A 286 -7.92 -9.54 -14.49
N ASP A 287 -8.01 -9.59 -15.81
CA ASP A 287 -7.19 -10.46 -16.65
C ASP A 287 -5.71 -10.06 -16.64
N ALA A 288 -5.41 -8.76 -16.58
CA ALA A 288 -4.05 -8.26 -16.45
C ALA A 288 -3.42 -8.67 -15.10
N LEU A 289 -4.14 -8.48 -13.99
CA LEU A 289 -3.68 -8.88 -12.66
C LEU A 289 -3.50 -10.39 -12.54
N ALA A 290 -4.44 -11.18 -13.08
CA ALA A 290 -4.36 -12.63 -13.11
C ALA A 290 -3.14 -13.12 -13.92
N ARG A 291 -2.91 -12.55 -15.11
CA ARG A 291 -1.72 -12.86 -15.93
C ARG A 291 -0.42 -12.47 -15.25
N ALA A 292 -0.41 -11.39 -14.47
CA ALA A 292 0.74 -10.98 -13.66
C ALA A 292 0.96 -11.88 -12.42
N GLY A 293 0.03 -12.79 -12.10
CA GLY A 293 0.11 -13.68 -10.94
C GLY A 293 -0.12 -12.96 -9.60
N VAL A 294 -0.79 -11.81 -9.63
CA VAL A 294 -0.97 -10.94 -8.46
C VAL A 294 -2.35 -11.13 -7.83
N ASP A 295 -2.39 -11.31 -6.51
CA ASP A 295 -3.65 -11.31 -5.76
C ASP A 295 -4.20 -9.87 -5.68
N ALA A 296 -5.50 -9.70 -5.94
CA ALA A 296 -6.17 -8.40 -5.88
C ALA A 296 -7.05 -8.26 -4.63
N LEU A 297 -6.95 -7.13 -3.95
CA LEU A 297 -7.84 -6.65 -2.91
C LEU A 297 -8.58 -5.43 -3.46
N GLU A 298 -9.90 -5.53 -3.60
CA GLU A 298 -10.74 -4.43 -4.04
C GLU A 298 -11.28 -3.67 -2.82
N LEU A 299 -11.08 -2.36 -2.81
CA LEU A 299 -11.57 -1.43 -1.78
C LEU A 299 -12.42 -0.36 -2.43
N SER A 300 -13.71 -0.37 -2.11
CA SER A 300 -14.64 0.66 -2.54
C SER A 300 -14.65 1.86 -1.59
N THR A 301 -15.08 3.03 -2.07
CA THR A 301 -15.32 4.22 -1.25
C THR A 301 -16.47 4.05 -0.24
N ASP A 302 -17.38 3.10 -0.49
CA ASP A 302 -18.50 2.75 0.38
C ASP A 302 -18.27 1.53 1.30
N ASP A 303 -17.11 0.87 1.19
CA ASP A 303 -16.79 -0.35 1.96
C ASP A 303 -16.47 -0.07 3.45
N ASP A 304 -16.83 -1.02 4.34
CA ASP A 304 -16.19 -1.16 5.66
C ASP A 304 -14.81 -1.82 5.47
N LEU A 305 -13.77 -1.04 5.76
CA LEU A 305 -12.37 -1.46 5.64
C LEU A 305 -12.04 -2.72 6.46
N VAL A 306 -12.69 -2.94 7.61
CA VAL A 306 -12.53 -4.16 8.42
C VAL A 306 -12.97 -5.37 7.60
N GLU A 307 -14.18 -5.31 7.04
CA GLU A 307 -14.78 -6.42 6.31
C GLU A 307 -14.00 -6.74 5.04
N ALA A 308 -13.56 -5.71 4.30
CA ALA A 308 -12.75 -5.90 3.12
C ALA A 308 -11.40 -6.60 3.43
N ILE A 309 -10.72 -6.19 4.50
CA ILE A 309 -9.45 -6.81 4.93
C ILE A 309 -9.66 -8.26 5.40
N VAL A 310 -10.72 -8.53 6.17
CA VAL A 310 -11.03 -9.89 6.66
C VAL A 310 -11.40 -10.82 5.50
N ARG A 311 -12.27 -10.36 4.59
CA ARG A 311 -12.66 -11.07 3.37
C ARG A 311 -11.42 -11.46 2.55
N PHE A 312 -10.49 -10.52 2.40
CA PHE A 312 -9.23 -10.77 1.71
C PHE A 312 -8.36 -11.79 2.44
N ALA A 313 -8.17 -11.66 3.75
CA ALA A 313 -7.40 -12.60 4.56
C ALA A 313 -7.93 -14.04 4.40
N ASP A 314 -9.24 -14.22 4.42
CA ASP A 314 -9.88 -15.53 4.30
C ASP A 314 -9.77 -16.12 2.89
N LEU A 315 -9.91 -15.29 1.85
CA LEU A 315 -9.66 -15.71 0.47
C LEU A 315 -8.23 -16.22 0.30
N ARG A 316 -7.25 -15.53 0.89
CA ARG A 316 -5.84 -15.96 0.84
C ARG A 316 -5.60 -17.25 1.63
N LYS A 317 -6.18 -17.41 2.82
CA LYS A 317 -6.11 -18.67 3.59
C LYS A 317 -6.57 -19.86 2.76
N ARG A 318 -7.69 -19.72 2.05
CA ARG A 318 -8.25 -20.77 1.18
C ARG A 318 -7.30 -21.12 0.03
N LYS A 319 -6.72 -20.11 -0.64
CA LYS A 319 -5.72 -20.34 -1.71
C LYS A 319 -4.48 -21.06 -1.20
N VAL A 320 -3.95 -20.65 -0.03
CA VAL A 320 -2.77 -21.31 0.57
C VAL A 320 -3.07 -22.78 0.90
N ARG A 321 -4.24 -23.07 1.48
CA ARG A 321 -4.67 -24.45 1.78
C ARG A 321 -4.84 -25.30 0.51
N ALA A 322 -5.45 -24.74 -0.55
CA ALA A 322 -5.62 -25.43 -1.82
C ALA A 322 -4.28 -25.75 -2.51
N GLY A 323 -3.31 -24.82 -2.46
CA GLY A 323 -1.97 -25.05 -2.99
C GLY A 323 -1.18 -26.11 -2.22
N ALA A 324 -1.29 -26.13 -0.89
CA ALA A 324 -0.63 -27.15 -0.05
C ALA A 324 -1.22 -28.57 -0.23
N GLY A 325 -2.52 -28.67 -0.54
CA GLY A 325 -3.18 -29.94 -0.84
C GLY A 325 -2.73 -30.56 -2.17
N SER A 326 -2.44 -29.73 -3.17
CA SER A 326 -1.97 -30.21 -4.48
C SER A 326 -0.53 -30.75 -4.44
N ILE A 327 0.32 -30.25 -3.54
CA ILE A 327 1.71 -30.71 -3.40
C ILE A 327 1.77 -32.08 -2.70
N LYS A 328 0.85 -32.34 -1.76
CA LYS A 328 0.78 -33.64 -1.06
C LYS A 328 0.20 -34.78 -1.90
N ALA A 329 -0.42 -34.51 -3.04
CA ALA A 329 -0.97 -35.53 -3.93
C ALA A 329 0.05 -36.10 -4.95
N PHE A 330 1.24 -35.50 -5.02
CA PHE A 330 2.31 -35.88 -5.95
C PHE A 330 3.60 -36.35 -5.25
N ALA A 331 3.56 -36.56 -3.94
CA ALA A 331 4.65 -37.12 -3.13
C ALA A 331 4.19 -38.44 -2.51
#